data_AF-A0A268P3K3-F1
#
_entry.id   AF-A0A268P3K3-F1
#
_cell.length_a   1.000
_cell.length_b   1.000
_cell.length_c   1.000
_cell.angle_alpha   90.00
_cell.angle_beta   90.00
_cell.angle_gamma   90.00
#
_symmetry.space_group_name_H-M   'P 1'
#
loop_
_entity.id
_entity.type
_entity.pdbx_description
1 polymer ?
#
loop_
_entity_poly.entity_id
_entity_poly.type
_entity_poly.pdbx_seq_one_letter_code
_entity_poly.pdbx_strand_id
1 'polypeptide(L)'
;MSELLLTFAIILLVLSIVLTIRNSKKKKSEELRLIAEEQAATLEEKSPPKPTHEHFEFKVVGVTKKNEDGKEIQAILKKIASSYKKSGELESYDGMTNKEIAEWGLSVGEFEGQYVHHKIELRPDPDNEYDKNAIKVYLKDAEGNNYHVGYVGEEQNLALKNILDNENITGISAEFIGGKYKHADYDPIKDKDIVTIGEEVTRGLKVDLSYRI
;
A
#
# COMPACT_ATOMS: atom_id res chain seq x y z
N MET A 1 -73.89 35.52 -29.14
CA MET A 1 -72.98 36.28 -28.23
C MET A 1 -72.41 35.43 -27.10
N SER A 2 -73.10 34.40 -26.60
CA SER A 2 -72.63 33.57 -25.47
C SER A 2 -71.40 32.71 -25.78
N GLU A 3 -71.29 32.10 -26.96
CA GLU A 3 -70.16 31.23 -27.30
C GLU A 3 -68.83 31.97 -27.45
N LEU A 4 -68.84 33.18 -28.01
CA LEU A 4 -67.62 33.99 -28.17
C LEU A 4 -67.06 34.41 -26.81
N LEU A 5 -67.92 34.80 -25.85
CA LEU A 5 -67.49 35.13 -24.48
C LEU A 5 -66.92 33.91 -23.74
N LEU A 6 -67.51 32.73 -23.94
CA LEU A 6 -67.03 31.48 -23.34
C LEU A 6 -65.65 31.09 -23.88
N THR A 7 -65.43 31.19 -25.18
CA THR A 7 -64.12 30.90 -25.80
C THR A 7 -63.01 31.85 -25.33
N PHE A 8 -63.29 33.15 -25.21
CA PHE A 8 -62.33 34.12 -24.67
C PHE A 8 -61.97 33.83 -23.19
N ALA A 9 -62.96 33.46 -22.37
CA ALA A 9 -62.73 33.11 -20.97
C ALA A 9 -61.83 31.87 -20.83
N ILE A 10 -62.03 30.85 -21.67
CA ILE A 10 -61.20 29.64 -21.69
C ILE A 10 -59.76 29.98 -22.10
N ILE A 11 -59.56 30.82 -23.11
CA ILE A 11 -58.21 31.23 -23.55
C ILE A 11 -57.46 31.96 -22.44
N LEU A 12 -58.12 32.89 -21.74
CA LEU A 12 -57.51 33.63 -20.61
C LEU A 12 -57.16 32.71 -19.44
N LEU A 13 -58.01 31.72 -19.13
CA LEU A 13 -57.73 30.71 -18.11
C LEU A 13 -56.50 29.88 -18.47
N VAL A 14 -56.42 29.39 -19.71
CA VAL A 14 -55.27 28.60 -20.20
C VAL A 14 -53.99 29.44 -20.17
N LEU A 15 -54.03 30.71 -20.60
CA LEU A 15 -52.87 31.60 -20.53
C LEU A 15 -52.39 31.81 -19.08
N SER A 16 -53.31 32.02 -18.14
CA SER A 16 -53.00 32.17 -16.71
C SER A 16 -52.32 30.93 -16.13
N ILE A 17 -52.82 29.73 -16.49
CA ILE A 17 -52.22 28.45 -16.07
C ILE A 17 -50.80 28.30 -16.66
N VAL A 18 -50.61 28.60 -17.95
CA VAL A 18 -49.30 28.51 -18.62
C VAL A 18 -48.28 29.46 -17.98
N LEU A 19 -48.67 30.70 -17.69
CA LEU A 19 -47.82 31.69 -17.02
C LEU A 19 -47.42 31.23 -15.61
N THR A 20 -48.37 30.65 -14.87
CA THR A 20 -48.12 30.12 -13.52
C THR A 20 -47.12 28.96 -13.54
N ILE A 21 -47.28 28.01 -14.47
CA ILE A 21 -46.35 26.89 -14.65
C ILE A 21 -44.96 27.39 -15.04
N ARG A 22 -44.87 28.37 -15.95
CA ARG A 22 -43.58 28.93 -16.39
C ARG A 22 -42.84 29.61 -15.26
N ASN A 23 -43.52 30.38 -14.43
CA ASN A 23 -42.92 31.01 -13.24
C ASN A 23 -42.48 29.98 -12.20
N SER A 24 -43.27 28.92 -11.97
CA SER A 24 -42.89 27.83 -11.07
C SER A 24 -41.62 27.11 -11.55
N LYS A 25 -41.52 26.80 -12.86
CA LYS A 25 -40.32 26.18 -13.44
C LYS A 25 -39.09 27.08 -13.30
N LYS A 26 -39.23 28.39 -13.55
CA LYS A 26 -38.12 29.34 -13.41
C LYS A 26 -37.62 29.43 -11.98
N LYS A 27 -38.52 29.51 -11.00
CA LYS A 27 -38.18 29.53 -9.57
C LYS A 27 -37.42 28.26 -9.16
N LYS A 28 -37.91 27.09 -9.57
CA LYS A 28 -37.25 25.81 -9.30
C LYS A 28 -35.86 25.72 -9.94
N SER A 29 -35.67 26.28 -11.14
CA SER A 29 -34.36 26.30 -11.79
C SER A 29 -33.34 27.22 -11.10
N GLU A 30 -33.77 28.37 -10.57
CA GLU A 30 -32.89 29.26 -9.81
C GLU A 30 -32.51 28.65 -8.45
N GLU A 31 -33.46 27.99 -7.78
CA GLU A 31 -33.21 27.29 -6.52
C GLU A 31 -32.22 26.13 -6.69
N LEU A 32 -32.35 25.35 -7.77
CA LEU A 32 -31.38 24.31 -8.13
C LEU A 32 -29.99 24.89 -8.47
N ARG A 33 -29.94 26.06 -9.09
CA ARG A 33 -28.66 26.72 -9.42
C ARG A 33 -27.94 27.19 -8.16
N LEU A 34 -28.68 27.79 -7.22
CA LEU A 34 -28.13 28.24 -5.94
C LEU A 34 -27.61 27.05 -5.11
N ILE A 35 -28.35 25.94 -5.07
CA ILE A 35 -27.89 24.70 -4.40
C ILE A 35 -26.62 24.16 -5.07
N ALA A 36 -26.55 24.18 -6.40
CA ALA A 36 -25.36 23.73 -7.13
C ALA A 36 -24.14 24.65 -6.89
N GLU A 37 -24.35 25.96 -6.83
CA GLU A 37 -23.30 26.95 -6.52
C GLU A 37 -22.79 26.78 -5.07
N GLU A 38 -23.68 26.58 -4.10
CA GLU A 38 -23.34 26.33 -2.70
C GLU A 38 -22.59 24.99 -2.52
N GLN A 39 -23.01 23.94 -3.23
CA GLN A 39 -22.32 22.65 -3.27
C GLN A 39 -20.94 22.75 -3.92
N ALA A 40 -20.80 23.51 -5.01
CA ALA A 40 -19.52 23.74 -5.66
C ALA A 40 -18.55 24.51 -4.73
N ALA A 41 -19.02 25.54 -4.04
CA ALA A 41 -18.22 26.30 -3.08
C ALA A 41 -17.78 25.46 -1.86
N THR A 42 -18.62 24.55 -1.37
CA THR A 42 -18.25 23.61 -0.29
C THR A 42 -17.28 22.51 -0.74
N LEU A 43 -17.22 22.22 -2.04
CA LEU A 43 -16.27 21.26 -2.60
C LEU A 43 -14.89 21.87 -2.85
N GLU A 44 -14.80 23.16 -3.19
CA GLU A 44 -13.51 23.85 -3.38
C GLU A 44 -12.71 24.03 -2.08
N GLU A 45 -13.35 24.03 -0.90
CA GLU A 45 -12.66 24.17 0.40
C GLU A 45 -12.12 22.84 0.96
N LYS A 46 -12.35 21.71 0.28
CA LYS A 46 -11.88 20.37 0.69
C LYS A 46 -10.85 19.78 -0.28
N SER A 47 -9.99 20.59 -0.89
CA SER A 47 -8.79 20.03 -1.51
C SER A 47 -8.02 19.26 -0.41
N PRO A 48 -7.68 17.97 -0.62
CA PRO A 48 -6.95 17.22 0.39
C PRO A 48 -5.69 17.99 0.76
N PRO A 49 -5.31 18.03 2.06
CA PRO A 49 -4.09 18.68 2.47
C PRO A 49 -2.94 18.14 1.61
N LYS A 50 -2.11 19.04 1.09
CA LYS A 50 -0.91 18.65 0.33
C LYS A 50 -0.15 17.60 1.15
N PRO A 51 0.27 16.47 0.54
CA PRO A 51 1.01 15.45 1.27
C PRO A 51 2.20 16.10 1.97
N THR A 52 2.32 15.85 3.26
CA THR A 52 3.43 16.31 4.09
C THR A 52 4.54 15.28 4.15
N HIS A 53 4.32 14.09 3.58
CA HIS A 53 5.28 12.99 3.58
C HIS A 53 5.27 12.30 2.22
N GLU A 54 6.42 11.78 1.82
CA GLU A 54 6.62 10.91 0.67
C GLU A 54 7.28 9.59 1.09
N HIS A 55 7.22 8.59 0.21
CA HIS A 55 7.76 7.24 0.42
C HIS A 55 8.79 6.89 -0.66
N PHE A 56 9.85 6.20 -0.25
CA PHE A 56 10.86 5.62 -1.12
C PHE A 56 10.99 4.13 -0.84
N GLU A 57 10.47 3.31 -1.74
CA GLU A 57 10.49 1.85 -1.63
C GLU A 57 11.57 1.22 -2.50
N PHE A 58 12.27 0.21 -1.97
CA PHE A 58 13.20 -0.60 -2.75
C PHE A 58 13.31 -2.04 -2.24
N LYS A 59 13.67 -2.95 -3.14
CA LYS A 59 14.04 -4.32 -2.79
C LYS A 59 15.54 -4.39 -2.51
N VAL A 60 15.93 -5.05 -1.44
CA VAL A 60 17.33 -5.31 -1.14
C VAL A 60 17.89 -6.31 -2.15
N VAL A 61 19.00 -5.95 -2.79
CA VAL A 61 19.71 -6.79 -3.75
C VAL A 61 20.90 -7.50 -3.10
N GLY A 62 21.39 -8.56 -3.74
CA GLY A 62 22.52 -9.35 -3.21
C GLY A 62 22.14 -10.34 -2.10
N VAL A 63 20.84 -10.54 -1.80
CA VAL A 63 20.37 -11.43 -0.72
C VAL A 63 20.74 -12.91 -0.88
N THR A 64 21.20 -13.31 -2.07
CA THR A 64 21.69 -14.66 -2.39
C THR A 64 23.21 -14.81 -2.29
N LYS A 65 23.92 -13.76 -1.84
CA LYS A 65 25.37 -13.73 -1.70
C LYS A 65 25.80 -13.91 -0.25
N LYS A 66 27.12 -13.99 -0.04
CA LYS A 66 27.74 -13.84 1.27
C LYS A 66 27.94 -12.35 1.59
N ASN A 67 27.91 -12.01 2.86
CA ASN A 67 28.34 -10.71 3.35
C ASN A 67 29.89 -10.65 3.51
N GLU A 68 30.40 -9.51 3.98
CA GLU A 68 31.82 -9.24 4.22
C GLU A 68 32.45 -10.14 5.31
N ASP A 69 31.65 -10.68 6.23
CA ASP A 69 32.08 -11.68 7.21
C ASP A 69 32.15 -13.11 6.61
N GLY A 70 31.82 -13.28 5.33
CA GLY A 70 31.73 -14.59 4.68
C GLY A 70 30.49 -15.40 5.06
N LYS A 71 29.48 -14.79 5.67
CA LYS A 71 28.22 -15.45 6.08
C LYS A 71 27.19 -15.38 4.96
N GLU A 72 26.48 -16.48 4.73
CA GLU A 72 25.38 -16.55 3.76
C GLU A 72 24.20 -15.66 4.17
N ILE A 73 23.82 -14.69 3.35
CA ILE A 73 22.74 -13.75 3.66
C ILE A 73 21.40 -14.46 3.81
N GLN A 74 21.12 -15.50 3.01
CA GLN A 74 19.91 -16.32 3.18
C GLN A 74 19.82 -16.96 4.58
N ALA A 75 20.94 -17.40 5.15
CA ALA A 75 20.95 -17.96 6.50
C ALA A 75 20.71 -16.87 7.56
N ILE A 76 21.29 -15.68 7.35
CA ILE A 76 21.05 -14.50 8.21
C ILE A 76 19.57 -14.12 8.19
N LEU A 77 18.95 -13.96 7.02
CA LEU A 77 17.54 -13.60 6.90
C LEU A 77 16.62 -14.64 7.56
N LYS A 78 16.91 -15.94 7.41
CA LYS A 78 16.20 -17.01 8.12
C LYS A 78 16.33 -16.89 9.63
N LYS A 79 17.52 -16.58 10.14
CA LYS A 79 17.77 -16.37 11.57
C LYS A 79 16.96 -15.18 12.09
N ILE A 80 17.04 -14.04 11.42
CA ILE A 80 16.34 -12.80 11.81
C ILE A 80 14.82 -13.00 11.77
N ALA A 81 14.27 -13.55 10.68
CA ALA A 81 12.84 -13.83 10.63
C ALA A 81 12.40 -14.77 11.76
N SER A 82 13.23 -15.76 12.10
CA SER A 82 12.95 -16.67 13.22
C SER A 82 13.02 -15.99 14.58
N SER A 83 13.88 -14.98 14.78
CA SER A 83 13.90 -14.22 16.04
C SER A 83 12.63 -13.39 16.19
N TYR A 84 12.17 -12.74 15.11
CA TYR A 84 10.93 -11.95 15.15
C TYR A 84 9.68 -12.81 15.40
N LYS A 85 9.65 -14.03 14.83
CA LYS A 85 8.58 -14.99 15.17
C LYS A 85 8.58 -15.39 16.63
N LYS A 86 9.77 -15.54 17.23
CA LYS A 86 9.88 -15.90 18.66
C LYS A 86 9.51 -14.74 19.57
N SER A 87 9.76 -13.50 19.17
CA SER A 87 9.34 -12.30 19.92
C SER A 87 7.86 -11.96 19.74
N GLY A 88 7.20 -12.52 18.71
CA GLY A 88 5.81 -12.21 18.36
C GLY A 88 5.67 -10.97 17.46
N GLU A 89 6.77 -10.44 16.92
CA GLU A 89 6.76 -9.31 15.97
C GLU A 89 6.46 -9.75 14.53
N LEU A 90 6.50 -11.04 14.23
CA LEU A 90 6.24 -11.60 12.91
C LEU A 90 5.49 -12.93 13.01
N GLU A 91 4.48 -13.13 12.19
CA GLU A 91 3.72 -14.37 12.10
C GLU A 91 3.91 -15.01 10.72
N SER A 92 3.98 -16.33 10.68
CA SER A 92 4.01 -17.03 9.39
C SER A 92 2.58 -17.20 8.88
N TYR A 93 2.36 -16.91 7.61
CA TYR A 93 1.05 -17.05 6.96
C TYR A 93 -0.04 -16.21 7.64
N ASP A 94 0.32 -15.01 8.13
CA ASP A 94 -0.61 -14.07 8.81
C ASP A 94 -1.39 -14.73 9.97
N GLY A 95 -0.72 -15.63 10.70
CA GLY A 95 -1.32 -16.36 11.83
C GLY A 95 -2.28 -17.48 11.44
N MET A 96 -2.61 -17.63 10.15
CA MET A 96 -3.58 -18.63 9.68
C MET A 96 -3.11 -20.06 9.92
N THR A 97 -4.04 -20.87 10.40
CA THR A 97 -3.88 -22.32 10.51
C THR A 97 -4.03 -23.00 9.15
N ASN A 98 -3.50 -24.22 9.01
CA ASN A 98 -3.73 -25.00 7.79
C ASN A 98 -5.22 -25.27 7.54
N LYS A 99 -6.03 -25.34 8.59
CA LYS A 99 -7.46 -25.56 8.47
C LYS A 99 -8.13 -24.36 7.79
N GLU A 100 -7.86 -23.15 8.26
CA GLU A 100 -8.41 -21.92 7.66
C GLU A 100 -7.96 -21.74 6.21
N ILE A 101 -6.67 -21.99 5.93
CA ILE A 101 -6.14 -21.93 4.56
C ILE A 101 -6.91 -22.89 3.65
N ALA A 102 -7.10 -24.14 4.08
CA ALA A 102 -7.81 -25.16 3.31
C ALA A 102 -9.30 -24.81 3.12
N GLU A 103 -10.01 -24.48 4.19
CA GLU A 103 -11.45 -24.17 4.18
C GLU A 103 -11.77 -22.98 3.27
N TRP A 104 -10.86 -22.00 3.17
CA TRP A 104 -11.07 -20.79 2.38
C TRP A 104 -10.45 -20.88 0.98
N GLY A 105 -9.82 -22.00 0.63
CA GLY A 105 -9.22 -22.20 -0.69
C GLY A 105 -8.05 -21.26 -0.99
N LEU A 106 -7.27 -20.87 0.02
CA LEU A 106 -6.26 -19.83 -0.10
C LEU A 106 -4.90 -20.33 -0.59
N SER A 107 -4.14 -19.42 -1.20
CA SER A 107 -2.69 -19.55 -1.40
C SER A 107 -2.00 -18.43 -0.65
N VAL A 108 -1.16 -18.77 0.32
CA VAL A 108 -0.62 -17.81 1.29
C VAL A 108 0.90 -17.92 1.36
N GLY A 109 1.57 -16.78 1.22
CA GLY A 109 3.02 -16.66 1.44
C GLY A 109 3.38 -16.71 2.92
N GLU A 110 4.60 -17.13 3.24
CA GLU A 110 5.06 -17.17 4.63
C GLU A 110 5.10 -15.77 5.25
N PHE A 111 5.44 -14.77 4.45
CA PHE A 111 5.44 -13.36 4.85
C PHE A 111 4.67 -12.56 3.82
N GLU A 112 3.64 -11.85 4.28
CA GLU A 112 2.83 -10.96 3.47
C GLU A 112 2.25 -9.88 4.37
N GLY A 113 2.45 -8.60 4.02
CA GLY A 113 1.77 -7.49 4.68
C GLY A 113 2.25 -7.16 6.11
N GLN A 114 3.38 -7.73 6.55
CA GLN A 114 3.93 -7.53 7.88
C GLN A 114 5.26 -6.78 7.85
N TYR A 115 5.37 -5.74 8.68
CA TYR A 115 6.50 -4.82 8.69
C TYR A 115 7.22 -4.83 10.03
N VAL A 116 8.55 -4.89 9.99
CA VAL A 116 9.40 -4.60 11.15
C VAL A 116 9.86 -3.15 11.09
N HIS A 117 9.58 -2.38 12.15
CA HIS A 117 9.83 -0.94 12.20
C HIS A 117 11.12 -0.61 12.96
N HIS A 118 11.87 0.39 12.48
CA HIS A 118 13.07 0.89 13.15
C HIS A 118 14.20 -0.15 13.32
N LYS A 119 14.24 -1.17 12.46
CA LYS A 119 15.26 -2.24 12.48
C LYS A 119 16.31 -2.12 11.37
N ILE A 120 16.15 -1.16 10.46
CA ILE A 120 17.04 -0.97 9.32
C ILE A 120 18.07 0.12 9.60
N GLU A 121 19.31 -0.13 9.19
CA GLU A 121 20.35 0.88 9.06
C GLU A 121 20.90 0.87 7.63
N LEU A 122 21.00 2.06 7.04
CA LEU A 122 21.56 2.29 5.72
C LEU A 122 22.95 2.90 5.87
N ARG A 123 23.96 2.29 5.26
CA ARG A 123 25.37 2.72 5.41
C ARG A 123 26.02 2.89 4.04
N PRO A 124 26.51 4.09 3.67
CA PRO A 124 27.30 4.28 2.46
C PRO A 124 28.54 3.36 2.42
N ASP A 125 28.88 2.87 1.23
CA ASP A 125 30.02 2.00 0.95
C ASP A 125 30.88 2.61 -0.16
N PRO A 126 31.59 3.73 0.11
CA PRO A 126 32.33 4.48 -0.92
C PRO A 126 33.50 3.70 -1.54
N ASP A 127 33.98 2.67 -0.84
CA ASP A 127 35.06 1.78 -1.27
C ASP A 127 34.55 0.56 -2.05
N ASN A 128 33.25 0.49 -2.36
CA ASN A 128 32.68 -0.59 -3.15
C ASN A 128 33.30 -0.61 -4.56
N GLU A 129 33.76 -1.79 -4.99
CA GLU A 129 34.50 -1.95 -6.24
C GLU A 129 33.63 -1.74 -7.51
N TYR A 130 32.31 -1.79 -7.39
CA TYR A 130 31.37 -1.67 -8.52
C TYR A 130 30.70 -0.29 -8.58
N ASP A 131 30.28 0.27 -7.44
CA ASP A 131 29.62 1.57 -7.36
C ASP A 131 30.01 2.34 -6.08
N LYS A 132 30.72 3.46 -6.23
CA LYS A 132 31.09 4.35 -5.12
C LYS A 132 29.92 4.97 -4.35
N ASN A 133 28.69 4.89 -4.90
CA ASN A 133 27.47 5.34 -4.24
C ASN A 133 26.71 4.18 -3.59
N ALA A 134 27.26 2.97 -3.59
CA ALA A 134 26.61 1.80 -3.00
C ALA A 134 26.20 2.06 -1.54
N ILE A 135 25.01 1.60 -1.20
CA ILE A 135 24.47 1.69 0.17
C ILE A 135 24.23 0.28 0.69
N LYS A 136 24.96 -0.10 1.72
CA LYS A 136 24.75 -1.35 2.47
C LYS A 136 23.46 -1.24 3.29
N VAL A 137 22.70 -2.32 3.30
CA VAL A 137 21.48 -2.48 4.10
C VAL A 137 21.78 -3.41 5.26
N TYR A 138 21.68 -2.88 6.47
CA TYR A 138 21.78 -3.67 7.70
C TYR A 138 20.40 -3.83 8.32
N LEU A 139 20.11 -5.03 8.82
CA LEU A 139 18.88 -5.36 9.53
C LEU A 139 19.22 -5.92 10.91
N LYS A 140 18.56 -5.39 11.94
CA LYS A 140 18.65 -5.88 13.31
C LYS A 140 17.81 -7.14 13.50
N ASP A 141 18.23 -8.05 14.36
CA ASP A 141 17.37 -9.12 14.90
C ASP A 141 16.50 -8.61 16.07
N ALA A 142 15.66 -9.47 16.62
CA ALA A 142 14.78 -9.11 17.74
C ALA A 142 15.59 -8.74 18.98
N GLU A 143 16.79 -9.30 19.13
CA GLU A 143 17.73 -9.01 20.20
C GLU A 143 18.57 -7.74 19.95
N GLY A 144 18.44 -7.10 18.79
CA GLY A 144 19.13 -5.87 18.43
C GLY A 144 20.51 -6.04 17.79
N ASN A 145 20.95 -7.27 17.52
CA ASN A 145 22.20 -7.51 16.78
C ASN A 145 22.01 -7.12 15.31
N ASN A 146 22.99 -6.44 14.75
CA ASN A 146 22.89 -5.89 13.40
C ASN A 146 23.64 -6.74 12.38
N TYR A 147 23.02 -7.02 11.23
CA TYR A 147 23.62 -7.85 10.18
C TYR A 147 23.52 -7.17 8.82
N HIS A 148 24.60 -7.22 8.04
CA HIS A 148 24.56 -6.83 6.63
C HIS A 148 23.74 -7.87 5.85
N VAL A 149 22.65 -7.43 5.22
CA VAL A 149 21.68 -8.28 4.52
C VAL A 149 21.58 -7.98 3.02
N GLY A 150 22.51 -7.18 2.48
CA GLY A 150 22.59 -6.85 1.06
C GLY A 150 22.70 -5.35 0.82
N TYR A 151 22.37 -4.93 -0.39
CA TYR A 151 22.56 -3.56 -0.85
C TYR A 151 21.25 -2.97 -1.37
N VAL A 152 21.22 -1.64 -1.48
CA VAL A 152 20.27 -0.91 -2.31
C VAL A 152 20.61 -1.17 -3.78
N GLY A 153 19.61 -1.24 -4.66
CA GLY A 153 19.85 -1.40 -6.09
C GLY A 153 20.64 -0.22 -6.68
N GLU A 154 21.53 -0.49 -7.63
CA GLU A 154 22.42 0.51 -8.25
C GLU A 154 21.66 1.74 -8.76
N GLU A 155 20.54 1.52 -9.45
CA GLU A 155 19.68 2.57 -10.01
C GLU A 155 19.07 3.51 -8.95
N GLN A 156 19.02 3.06 -7.70
CA GLN A 156 18.34 3.74 -6.58
C GLN A 156 19.33 4.46 -5.66
N ASN A 157 20.63 4.14 -5.73
CA ASN A 157 21.65 4.63 -4.80
C ASN A 157 21.72 6.16 -4.74
N LEU A 158 21.76 6.83 -5.90
CA LEU A 158 21.86 8.29 -5.95
C LEU A 158 20.60 8.98 -5.43
N ALA A 159 19.42 8.47 -5.79
CA ALA A 159 18.15 9.03 -5.34
C ALA A 159 18.01 8.88 -3.82
N LEU A 160 18.28 7.69 -3.29
CA LEU A 160 18.23 7.44 -1.86
C LEU A 160 19.28 8.25 -1.11
N LYS A 161 20.50 8.37 -1.62
CA LYS A 161 21.54 9.23 -1.03
C LYS A 161 21.07 10.68 -0.94
N ASN A 162 20.46 11.21 -2.00
CA ASN A 162 19.92 12.56 -1.99
C ASN A 162 18.83 12.74 -0.90
N ILE A 163 17.95 11.75 -0.73
CA ILE A 163 16.92 11.76 0.31
C ILE A 163 17.57 11.74 1.70
N LEU A 164 18.53 10.85 1.93
CA LEU A 164 19.24 10.73 3.21
C LEU A 164 20.03 12.00 3.59
N ASP A 165 20.56 12.72 2.59
CA ASP A 165 21.36 13.93 2.81
C ASP A 165 20.51 15.19 3.02
N ASN A 166 19.33 15.27 2.39
CA ASN A 166 18.57 16.53 2.29
C ASN A 166 17.20 16.50 2.98
N GLU A 167 16.61 15.33 3.19
CA GLU A 167 15.23 15.21 3.69
C GLU A 167 15.18 14.76 5.14
N ASN A 168 14.08 15.09 5.82
CA ASN A 168 13.85 14.64 7.18
C ASN A 168 13.17 13.26 7.17
N ILE A 169 13.97 12.21 7.42
CA ILE A 169 13.48 10.83 7.51
C ILE A 169 12.56 10.68 8.72
N THR A 170 11.32 10.33 8.48
CA THR A 170 10.28 10.16 9.51
C THR A 170 10.05 8.70 9.90
N GLY A 171 10.44 7.75 9.04
CA GLY A 171 10.27 6.33 9.30
C GLY A 171 11.06 5.46 8.35
N ILE A 172 11.42 4.27 8.83
CA ILE A 172 11.97 3.19 8.02
C ILE A 172 11.39 1.87 8.51
N SER A 173 10.84 1.10 7.59
CA SER A 173 10.27 -0.22 7.85
C SER A 173 10.80 -1.22 6.83
N ALA A 174 10.73 -2.50 7.18
CA ALA A 174 11.06 -3.56 6.25
C ALA A 174 10.02 -4.68 6.28
N GLU A 175 9.71 -5.18 5.09
CA GLU A 175 8.85 -6.32 4.86
C GLU A 175 9.73 -7.50 4.41
N PHE A 176 9.63 -8.62 5.10
CA PHE A 176 10.18 -9.87 4.58
C PHE A 176 9.32 -10.34 3.41
N ILE A 177 9.97 -10.75 2.32
CA ILE A 177 9.29 -11.26 1.13
C ILE A 177 9.83 -12.64 0.74
N GLY A 178 9.02 -13.44 0.04
CA GLY A 178 9.38 -14.80 -0.34
C GLY A 178 9.31 -15.80 0.82
N GLY A 179 10.13 -16.85 0.79
CA GLY A 179 10.06 -17.96 1.74
C GLY A 179 9.11 -19.06 1.28
N LYS A 180 8.44 -19.73 2.22
CA LYS A 180 7.55 -20.85 1.91
C LYS A 180 6.18 -20.36 1.44
N TYR A 181 5.51 -21.18 0.65
CA TYR A 181 4.12 -20.97 0.26
C TYR A 181 3.28 -22.16 0.68
N LYS A 182 2.06 -21.87 1.13
CA LYS A 182 1.02 -22.87 1.37
C LYS A 182 -0.09 -22.69 0.35
N HIS A 183 -0.61 -23.80 -0.14
CA HIS A 183 -1.73 -23.83 -1.07
C HIS A 183 -2.80 -24.76 -0.53
N ALA A 184 -4.04 -24.29 -0.49
CA ALA A 184 -5.20 -25.16 -0.37
C ALA A 184 -5.31 -26.04 -1.62
N ASP A 185 -5.57 -27.31 -1.41
CA ASP A 185 -5.76 -28.31 -2.47
C ASP A 185 -6.82 -29.33 -2.00
N TYR A 186 -7.30 -30.17 -2.90
CA TYR A 186 -8.31 -31.19 -2.61
C TYR A 186 -7.74 -32.59 -2.84
N ASP A 187 -7.82 -33.46 -1.82
CA ASP A 187 -7.44 -34.88 -1.92
C ASP A 187 -8.67 -35.71 -2.34
N PRO A 188 -8.80 -36.12 -3.61
CA PRO A 188 -9.98 -36.84 -4.10
C PRO A 188 -10.08 -38.28 -3.55
N ILE A 189 -8.99 -38.85 -3.04
CA ILE A 189 -8.99 -40.20 -2.45
C ILE A 189 -9.55 -40.14 -1.03
N LYS A 190 -9.22 -39.08 -0.29
CA LYS A 190 -9.67 -38.89 1.09
C LYS A 190 -10.92 -38.02 1.22
N ASP A 191 -11.43 -37.49 0.10
CA ASP A 191 -12.57 -36.58 0.02
C ASP A 191 -12.46 -35.44 1.04
N LYS A 192 -11.35 -34.70 1.00
CA LYS A 192 -11.10 -33.61 1.95
C LYS A 192 -10.16 -32.54 1.40
N ASP A 193 -10.34 -31.32 1.90
CA ASP A 193 -9.40 -30.23 1.69
C ASP A 193 -8.11 -30.47 2.48
N ILE A 194 -6.99 -30.16 1.85
CA ILE A 194 -5.64 -30.30 2.40
C ILE A 194 -4.84 -29.03 2.14
N VAL A 195 -3.70 -28.91 2.83
CA VAL A 195 -2.71 -27.89 2.53
C VAL A 195 -1.44 -28.56 2.03
N THR A 196 -0.98 -28.13 0.86
CA THR A 196 0.32 -28.48 0.32
C THR A 196 1.30 -27.34 0.55
N ILE A 197 2.58 -27.67 0.70
CA ILE A 197 3.66 -26.69 0.83
C ILE A 197 4.39 -26.64 -0.51
N GLY A 198 4.40 -25.47 -1.13
CA GLY A 198 5.13 -25.22 -2.37
C GLY A 198 6.64 -25.17 -2.15
N GLU A 199 7.40 -25.02 -3.24
CA GLU A 199 8.83 -24.82 -3.17
C GLU A 199 9.17 -23.52 -2.40
N GLU A 200 10.20 -23.58 -1.55
CA GLU A 200 10.68 -22.39 -0.85
C GLU A 200 11.42 -21.49 -1.85
N VAL A 201 10.90 -20.29 -2.08
CA VAL A 201 11.59 -19.27 -2.89
C VAL A 201 12.58 -18.49 -2.03
N THR A 202 13.51 -17.81 -2.69
CA THR A 202 14.49 -16.93 -2.03
C THR A 202 13.80 -15.93 -1.11
N ARG A 203 14.28 -15.86 0.14
CA ARG A 203 13.83 -14.84 1.09
C ARG A 203 14.50 -13.52 0.76
N GLY A 204 13.71 -12.48 0.60
CA GLY A 204 14.17 -11.12 0.36
C GLY A 204 13.71 -10.17 1.45
N LEU A 205 14.06 -8.90 1.24
CA LEU A 205 13.64 -7.79 2.08
C LEU A 205 13.22 -6.64 1.16
N LYS A 206 12.05 -6.06 1.41
CA LYS A 206 11.62 -4.79 0.83
C LYS A 206 11.71 -3.74 1.94
N VAL A 207 12.29 -2.59 1.66
CA VAL A 207 12.40 -1.46 2.59
C VAL A 207 11.50 -0.35 2.11
N ASP A 208 10.75 0.25 3.03
CA ASP A 208 9.98 1.47 2.83
C ASP A 208 10.53 2.55 3.77
N LEU A 209 10.96 3.67 3.19
CA LEU A 209 11.46 4.83 3.88
C LEU A 209 10.48 6.00 3.67
N SER A 210 10.03 6.61 4.76
CA SER A 210 9.18 7.80 4.71
C SER A 210 9.95 9.04 5.13
N TYR A 211 9.71 10.15 4.44
CA TYR A 211 10.36 11.44 4.71
C TYR A 211 9.39 12.60 4.51
N ARG A 212 9.63 13.70 5.22
CA ARG A 212 8.82 14.92 5.12
C ARG A 212 9.27 15.77 3.92
N ILE A 213 8.29 16.31 3.18
CA ILE A 213 8.46 17.26 2.06
C ILE A 213 7.94 18.66 2.39
#